data_AF-A0A3A8H982-F1
#
_entry.id   AF-A0A3A8H982-F1
#
_cell.length_a   1.000
_cell.length_b   1.000
_cell.length_c   1.000
_cell.angle_alpha   90.00
_cell.angle_beta   90.00
_cell.angle_gamma   90.00
#
_symmetry.space_group_name_H-M   'P 1'
#
loop_
_entity.id
_entity.type
_entity.pdbx_description
1 polymer ?
#
loop_
_entity_poly.entity_id
_entity_poly.type
_entity_poly.pdbx_seq_one_letter_code
_entity_poly.pdbx_strand_id
1 'polypeptide(L)'
;MEPFRMTRDWNSLIRYALEGAEGEPFLRLLKERLRTGSQVVSVRLENAGGKPEYVLILSLHKQLSEMRVPHSEGFTSWSFDTGTRMSDEQQEQTRFVLLLGERLAALASDVGPDVLMALLSNHLPALGAPRASEAARHLRTSRHVDSAVRRAAEKLDFLLVGLARALGRSLKYDEATTGRILDGALAQWISQTPRTLGLDAQVPHPS
;
A
#
# COMPACT_ATOMS: atom_id res chain seq x y z
N MET A 1 -3.35 15.94 28.88
CA MET A 1 -3.43 15.81 27.41
C MET A 1 -4.90 15.78 27.05
N GLU A 2 -5.42 16.82 26.41
CA GLU A 2 -6.87 16.97 26.18
C GLU A 2 -7.35 16.16 24.95
N PRO A 3 -8.33 15.26 25.08
CA PRO A 3 -8.86 14.44 23.98
C PRO A 3 -9.62 15.26 22.91
N PHE A 4 -10.01 16.49 23.23
CA PHE A 4 -10.79 17.36 22.35
C PHE A 4 -9.97 18.10 21.28
N ARG A 5 -8.64 18.24 21.45
CA ARG A 5 -7.78 18.81 20.40
C ARG A 5 -7.51 17.80 19.28
N MET A 6 -7.35 16.51 19.61
CA MET A 6 -7.07 15.45 18.63
C MET A 6 -8.21 15.22 17.63
N THR A 7 -9.46 15.34 18.06
CA THR A 7 -10.65 15.18 17.20
C THR A 7 -10.85 16.35 16.22
N ARG A 8 -10.32 17.55 16.53
CA ARG A 8 -10.42 18.73 15.67
C ARG A 8 -9.48 18.64 14.47
N ASP A 9 -8.28 18.11 14.64
CA ASP A 9 -7.32 17.92 13.55
C ASP A 9 -7.77 16.80 12.60
N TRP A 10 -8.32 15.70 13.12
CA TRP A 10 -8.82 14.58 12.32
C TRP A 10 -10.00 14.98 11.41
N ASN A 11 -10.99 15.68 11.96
CA ASN A 11 -12.15 16.15 11.19
C ASN A 11 -11.80 17.27 10.18
N SER A 12 -10.66 17.93 10.35
CA SER A 12 -10.17 18.95 9.41
C SER A 12 -9.44 18.30 8.24
N LEU A 13 -8.66 17.24 8.47
CA LEU A 13 -8.02 16.44 7.43
C LEU A 13 -9.04 15.72 6.54
N ILE A 14 -10.10 15.15 7.14
CA ILE A 14 -11.20 14.56 6.39
C ILE A 14 -11.87 15.62 5.51
N ARG A 15 -12.18 16.81 6.03
CA ARG A 15 -12.77 17.91 5.23
C ARG A 15 -11.89 18.35 4.06
N TYR A 16 -10.58 18.46 4.24
CA TYR A 16 -9.65 18.80 3.16
C TYR A 16 -9.57 17.70 2.08
N ALA A 17 -9.52 16.42 2.49
CA ALA A 17 -9.53 15.29 1.56
C ALA A 17 -10.87 15.18 0.78
N LEU A 18 -11.96 15.68 1.37
CA LEU A 18 -13.26 15.79 0.71
C LEU A 18 -13.25 16.87 -0.38
N GLU A 19 -12.43 17.91 -0.33
CA GLU A 19 -12.42 19.04 -1.28
C GLU A 19 -11.48 18.86 -2.49
N GLY A 20 -10.63 17.82 -2.49
CA GLY A 20 -9.72 17.51 -3.60
C GLY A 20 -10.42 17.10 -4.92
N ALA A 21 -9.65 17.08 -6.01
CA ALA A 21 -10.08 16.81 -7.39
C ALA A 21 -11.17 15.72 -7.50
N GLU A 22 -12.11 15.90 -8.43
CA GLU A 22 -13.18 14.94 -8.72
C GLU A 22 -12.59 13.55 -8.99
N GLY A 23 -12.49 12.76 -7.94
CA GLY A 23 -11.98 11.42 -8.01
C GLY A 23 -12.90 10.52 -8.82
N GLU A 24 -12.42 9.31 -9.03
CA GLU A 24 -13.18 8.20 -9.60
C GLU A 24 -14.58 8.08 -8.96
N PRO A 25 -15.60 7.62 -9.69
CA PRO A 25 -17.00 7.64 -9.25
C PRO A 25 -17.24 7.08 -7.85
N PHE A 26 -16.55 5.98 -7.50
CA PHE A 26 -16.68 5.34 -6.19
C PHE A 26 -16.08 6.18 -5.05
N LEU A 27 -14.92 6.81 -5.29
CA LEU A 27 -14.32 7.69 -4.30
C LEU A 27 -15.19 8.95 -4.10
N ARG A 28 -15.78 9.49 -5.17
CA ARG A 28 -16.72 10.61 -5.09
C ARG A 28 -17.93 10.28 -4.22
N LEU A 29 -18.54 9.12 -4.46
CA LEU A 29 -19.67 8.63 -3.67
C LEU A 29 -19.28 8.44 -2.20
N LEU A 30 -18.08 7.90 -1.92
CA LEU A 30 -17.60 7.73 -0.54
C LEU A 30 -17.45 9.10 0.13
N LYS A 31 -16.80 10.05 -0.55
CA LYS A 31 -16.65 11.42 -0.07
C LYS A 31 -18.01 12.07 0.23
N GLU A 32 -19.01 11.89 -0.64
CA GLU A 32 -20.37 12.37 -0.40
C GLU A 32 -21.00 11.75 0.85
N ARG A 33 -20.90 10.42 1.03
CA ARG A 33 -21.39 9.74 2.24
C ARG A 33 -20.75 10.31 3.51
N LEU A 34 -19.44 10.51 3.51
CA LEU A 34 -18.73 11.08 4.65
C LEU A 34 -19.14 12.55 4.90
N ARG A 35 -19.39 13.35 3.85
CA ARG A 35 -19.94 14.71 3.99
C ARG A 35 -21.34 14.72 4.63
N THR A 36 -22.16 13.70 4.34
CA THR A 36 -23.48 13.56 4.98
C THR A 36 -23.42 13.08 6.44
N GLY A 37 -22.23 12.88 6.99
CA GLY A 37 -22.01 12.52 8.39
C GLY A 37 -21.77 11.03 8.63
N SER A 38 -21.64 10.22 7.57
CA SER A 38 -21.22 8.82 7.73
C SER A 38 -19.80 8.74 8.30
N GLN A 39 -19.54 7.74 9.14
CA GLN A 39 -18.22 7.44 9.69
C GLN A 39 -17.73 6.09 9.19
N VAL A 40 -16.45 5.99 8.83
CA VAL A 40 -15.81 4.70 8.53
C VAL A 40 -15.56 3.95 9.83
N VAL A 41 -16.18 2.77 9.97
CA VAL A 41 -16.04 1.90 11.14
C VAL A 41 -14.93 0.88 10.92
N SER A 42 -14.92 0.25 9.74
CA SER A 42 -13.87 -0.70 9.36
C SER A 42 -13.69 -0.71 7.84
N VAL A 43 -12.49 -1.11 7.42
CA VAL A 43 -12.14 -1.30 6.02
C VAL A 43 -11.44 -2.64 5.90
N ARG A 44 -11.89 -3.50 4.99
CA ARG A 44 -11.23 -4.76 4.64
C ARG A 44 -11.02 -4.84 3.13
N LEU A 45 -10.01 -5.57 2.70
CA LEU A 45 -9.72 -5.83 1.29
C LEU A 45 -10.27 -7.21 0.95
N GLU A 46 -11.11 -7.29 -0.07
CA GLU A 46 -11.63 -8.53 -0.64
C GLU A 46 -11.18 -8.65 -2.09
N ASN A 47 -10.97 -9.88 -2.57
CA ASN A 47 -10.76 -10.16 -3.99
C ASN A 47 -12.03 -10.75 -4.59
N ALA A 48 -13.01 -9.89 -4.86
CA ALA A 48 -14.27 -10.30 -5.47
C ALA A 48 -14.12 -10.40 -6.99
N GLY A 49 -14.39 -11.58 -7.56
CA GLY A 49 -14.37 -11.75 -9.03
C GLY A 49 -13.00 -11.51 -9.68
N GLY A 50 -11.91 -11.73 -8.95
CA GLY A 50 -10.54 -11.53 -9.44
C GLY A 50 -10.06 -10.08 -9.44
N LYS A 51 -10.84 -9.14 -8.93
CA LYS A 51 -10.43 -7.74 -8.76
C LYS A 51 -10.42 -7.36 -7.28
N PRO A 52 -9.37 -6.67 -6.78
CA PRO A 52 -9.32 -6.20 -5.41
C PRO A 52 -10.34 -5.07 -5.18
N GLU A 53 -11.10 -5.19 -4.10
CA GLU A 53 -12.12 -4.22 -3.66
C GLU A 53 -11.99 -3.94 -2.17
N TYR A 54 -12.07 -2.67 -1.78
CA TYR A 54 -12.18 -2.25 -0.40
C TYR A 54 -13.64 -2.30 0.02
N VAL A 55 -13.94 -3.08 1.05
CA VAL A 55 -15.25 -3.14 1.69
C VAL A 55 -15.21 -2.27 2.94
N LEU A 56 -15.91 -1.14 2.88
CA LEU A 56 -16.04 -0.19 3.97
C LEU A 56 -17.36 -0.42 4.71
N ILE A 57 -17.28 -0.59 6.02
CA ILE A 57 -18.45 -0.51 6.90
C ILE A 57 -18.60 0.93 7.35
N LEU A 58 -19.69 1.58 6.95
CA LEU A 58 -20.02 2.95 7.31
C LEU A 58 -21.10 2.96 8.38
N SER A 59 -21.03 3.91 9.32
CA SER A 59 -22.08 4.16 10.30
C SER A 59 -22.70 5.53 10.11
N LEU A 60 -24.03 5.61 10.12
CA LEU A 60 -24.80 6.85 10.16
C LEU A 60 -26.03 6.65 11.06
N HIS A 61 -26.24 7.51 12.05
CA HIS A 61 -27.39 7.44 12.97
C HIS A 61 -27.65 6.04 13.59
N LYS A 62 -26.58 5.36 14.03
CA LYS A 62 -26.61 3.98 14.59
C LYS A 62 -27.05 2.89 13.60
N GLN A 63 -27.17 3.20 12.32
CA GLN A 63 -27.33 2.21 11.25
C GLN A 63 -25.97 1.95 10.60
N LEU A 64 -25.73 0.68 10.23
CA LEU A 64 -24.55 0.28 9.49
C LEU A 64 -24.92 0.04 8.03
N SER A 65 -24.05 0.49 7.13
CA SER A 65 -24.17 0.25 5.69
C SER A 65 -22.82 -0.18 5.13
N GLU A 66 -22.84 -1.13 4.20
CA GLU A 66 -21.65 -1.54 3.46
C GLU A 66 -21.49 -0.69 2.18
N MET A 67 -20.27 -0.27 1.89
CA MET A 67 -19.90 0.34 0.62
C MET A 67 -18.66 -0.37 0.06
N ARG A 68 -18.71 -0.76 -1.21
CA ARG A 68 -17.59 -1.37 -1.92
C ARG A 68 -16.96 -0.36 -2.85
N VAL A 69 -15.63 -0.27 -2.79
CA VAL A 69 -14.84 0.63 -3.62
C VAL A 69 -13.75 -0.21 -4.30
N PRO A 70 -13.76 -0.31 -5.64
CA PRO A 70 -12.69 -0.98 -6.37
C PRO A 70 -11.33 -0.38 -6.00
N HIS A 71 -10.30 -1.23 -5.95
CA HIS A 71 -8.94 -0.74 -5.74
C HIS A 71 -8.51 0.18 -6.88
N SER A 72 -7.91 1.31 -6.52
CA SER A 72 -7.32 2.26 -7.44
C SER A 72 -6.29 3.14 -6.73
N GLU A 73 -5.39 3.75 -7.51
CA GLU A 73 -4.40 4.70 -7.00
C GLU A 73 -5.08 5.88 -6.28
N GLY A 74 -6.21 6.35 -6.79
CA GLY A 74 -6.98 7.45 -6.20
C GLY A 74 -7.53 7.08 -4.82
N PHE A 75 -8.10 5.89 -4.66
CA PHE A 75 -8.56 5.42 -3.35
C PHE A 75 -7.39 5.17 -2.39
N THR A 76 -6.30 4.54 -2.86
CA THR A 76 -5.11 4.30 -2.03
C THR A 76 -4.56 5.62 -1.48
N SER A 77 -4.37 6.63 -2.35
CA SER A 77 -3.87 7.94 -1.94
C SER A 77 -4.80 8.60 -0.91
N TRP A 78 -6.10 8.62 -1.18
CA TRP A 78 -7.09 9.14 -0.23
C TRP A 78 -7.06 8.39 1.11
N SER A 79 -6.94 7.05 1.08
CA SER A 79 -6.89 6.23 2.29
C SER A 79 -5.67 6.55 3.15
N PHE A 80 -4.52 6.84 2.54
CA PHE A 80 -3.32 7.26 3.27
C PHE A 80 -3.45 8.69 3.78
N ASP A 81 -3.93 9.62 2.96
CA ASP A 81 -4.10 11.03 3.34
C ASP A 81 -5.06 11.20 4.52
N THR A 82 -6.08 10.34 4.58
CA THR A 82 -7.06 10.31 5.68
C THR A 82 -6.66 9.41 6.84
N GLY A 83 -5.50 8.73 6.77
CA GLY A 83 -5.04 7.78 7.79
C GLY A 83 -5.99 6.60 7.99
N THR A 84 -6.74 6.22 6.95
CA THR A 84 -7.67 5.10 6.96
C THR A 84 -6.91 3.77 7.00
N ARG A 85 -6.96 3.13 8.17
CA ARG A 85 -6.37 1.81 8.45
C ARG A 85 -7.32 0.69 8.04
N MET A 86 -6.73 -0.45 7.70
CA MET A 86 -7.48 -1.69 7.52
C MET A 86 -7.94 -2.25 8.87
N SER A 87 -8.87 -3.22 8.85
CA SER A 87 -9.48 -3.82 10.05
C SER A 87 -8.47 -4.48 10.98
N ASP A 88 -7.36 -4.97 10.44
CA ASP A 88 -6.32 -5.69 11.16
C ASP A 88 -4.98 -5.68 10.40
N GLU A 89 -3.94 -6.19 11.05
CA GLU A 89 -2.58 -6.26 10.50
C GLU A 89 -2.51 -7.15 9.25
N GLN A 90 -3.28 -8.23 9.17
CA GLN A 90 -3.28 -9.14 8.02
C GLN A 90 -3.89 -8.47 6.77
N GLN A 91 -4.93 -7.67 6.97
CA GLN A 91 -5.55 -6.87 5.91
C GLN A 91 -4.64 -5.73 5.46
N GLU A 92 -3.86 -5.14 6.35
CA GLU A 92 -2.78 -4.22 5.97
C GLU A 92 -1.69 -4.93 5.15
N GLN A 93 -1.21 -6.08 5.60
CA GLN A 93 -0.24 -6.88 4.85
C GLN A 93 -0.76 -7.17 3.44
N THR A 94 -2.01 -7.61 3.32
CA THR A 94 -2.66 -7.89 2.03
C THR A 94 -2.73 -6.65 1.15
N ARG A 95 -3.08 -5.48 1.71
CA ARG A 95 -3.03 -4.19 1.00
C ARG A 95 -1.63 -3.88 0.50
N PHE A 96 -0.59 -4.10 1.31
CA PHE A 96 0.78 -3.83 0.93
C PHE A 96 1.35 -4.85 -0.08
N VAL A 97 0.90 -6.11 -0.06
CA VAL A 97 1.20 -7.09 -1.12
C VAL A 97 0.71 -6.60 -2.47
N LEU A 98 -0.51 -6.07 -2.53
CA LEU A 98 -1.08 -5.50 -3.75
C LEU A 98 -0.24 -4.32 -4.26
N LEU A 99 0.08 -3.36 -3.39
CA LEU A 99 0.90 -2.19 -3.74
C LEU A 99 2.33 -2.57 -4.16
N LEU A 100 2.91 -3.59 -3.52
CA LEU A 100 4.20 -4.14 -3.93
C LEU A 100 4.09 -4.76 -5.33
N GLY A 101 3.04 -5.52 -5.61
CA GLY A 101 2.79 -6.10 -6.94
C GLY A 101 2.79 -5.06 -8.05
N GLU A 102 2.04 -3.96 -7.87
CA GLU A 102 1.95 -2.88 -8.87
C GLU A 102 3.29 -2.17 -9.08
N ARG A 103 3.98 -1.82 -8.00
CA ARG A 103 5.23 -1.04 -8.06
C ARG A 103 6.42 -1.88 -8.49
N LEU A 104 6.48 -3.14 -8.07
CA LEU A 104 7.53 -4.09 -8.46
C LEU A 104 7.32 -4.62 -9.88
N ALA A 105 6.09 -4.70 -10.39
CA ALA A 105 5.84 -5.00 -11.81
C ALA A 105 6.54 -3.98 -12.71
N ALA A 106 6.37 -2.68 -12.42
CA ALA A 106 7.03 -1.61 -13.16
C ALA A 106 8.56 -1.72 -13.09
N LEU A 107 9.11 -2.05 -11.91
CA LEU A 107 10.55 -2.24 -11.75
C LEU A 107 11.06 -3.51 -12.46
N ALA A 108 10.29 -4.60 -12.45
CA ALA A 108 10.64 -5.84 -13.14
C ALA A 108 10.66 -5.66 -14.66
N SER A 109 9.77 -4.85 -15.22
CA SER A 109 9.80 -4.47 -16.64
C SER A 109 11.06 -3.70 -17.02
N ASP A 110 11.62 -2.91 -16.11
CA ASP A 110 12.82 -2.09 -16.36
C ASP A 110 14.13 -2.90 -16.33
N VAL A 111 14.27 -3.87 -15.41
CA VAL A 111 15.56 -4.57 -15.17
C VAL A 111 15.53 -6.08 -15.31
N GLY A 112 14.35 -6.64 -15.55
CA GLY A 112 14.13 -8.08 -15.63
C GLY A 112 13.80 -8.71 -14.26
N PRO A 113 12.97 -9.76 -14.24
CA PRO A 113 12.48 -10.38 -13.01
C PRO A 113 13.61 -11.02 -12.18
N ASP A 114 14.62 -11.63 -12.82
CA ASP A 114 15.69 -12.32 -12.11
C ASP A 114 16.62 -11.34 -11.38
N VAL A 115 16.90 -10.18 -11.99
CA VAL A 115 17.69 -9.09 -11.36
C VAL A 115 16.94 -8.52 -10.17
N LEU A 116 15.63 -8.30 -10.30
CA LEU A 116 14.78 -7.83 -9.21
C LEU A 116 14.78 -8.82 -8.03
N MET A 117 14.65 -10.13 -8.32
CA MET A 117 14.68 -11.16 -7.28
C MET A 117 16.03 -11.25 -6.57
N ALA A 118 17.13 -11.10 -7.31
CA ALA A 118 18.47 -11.03 -6.72
C ALA A 118 18.62 -9.80 -5.79
N LEU A 119 18.08 -8.64 -6.18
CA LEU A 119 18.07 -7.44 -5.34
C LEU A 119 17.25 -7.66 -4.07
N LEU A 120 16.02 -8.16 -4.20
CA LEU A 120 15.13 -8.43 -3.05
C LEU A 120 15.73 -9.43 -2.05
N SER A 121 16.40 -10.47 -2.56
CA SER A 121 17.09 -11.47 -1.71
C SER A 121 18.19 -10.86 -0.84
N ASN A 122 18.82 -9.77 -1.29
CA ASN A 122 19.80 -9.01 -0.50
C ASN A 122 19.14 -8.07 0.53
N HIS A 123 17.88 -7.69 0.33
CA HIS A 123 17.15 -6.78 1.23
C HIS A 123 16.37 -7.51 2.33
N LEU A 124 15.88 -8.74 2.10
CA LEU A 124 15.14 -9.51 3.11
C LEU A 124 15.89 -9.70 4.45
N PRO A 125 17.22 -9.96 4.48
CA PRO A 125 17.96 -10.06 5.74
C PRO A 125 18.13 -8.70 6.46
N ALA A 126 17.93 -7.58 5.76
CA ALA A 126 18.13 -6.23 6.28
C ALA A 126 16.87 -5.58 6.87
N LEU A 127 15.70 -6.18 6.63
CA LEU A 127 14.42 -5.71 7.17
C LEU A 127 14.06 -6.38 8.51
N GLY A 128 14.67 -7.51 8.82
CA GLY A 128 14.67 -8.09 10.17
C GLY A 128 15.52 -7.24 11.13
N ALA A 129 14.84 -6.37 11.90
CA ALA A 129 15.38 -5.38 12.85
C ALA A 129 15.92 -4.08 12.21
N PRO A 130 15.87 -2.93 12.91
CA PRO A 130 16.12 -1.60 12.33
C PRO A 130 17.60 -1.42 11.99
N ARG A 131 18.00 -1.97 10.83
CA ARG A 131 19.33 -1.83 10.22
C ARG A 131 19.24 -1.47 8.74
N ALA A 132 18.13 -0.86 8.35
CA ALA A 132 17.84 -0.38 7.00
C ALA A 132 18.89 0.60 6.41
N SER A 133 19.90 1.00 7.18
CA SER A 133 20.97 1.90 6.73
C SER A 133 22.31 1.22 6.38
N GLU A 134 22.57 -0.03 6.78
CA GLU A 134 23.91 -0.66 6.60
C GLU A 134 24.01 -1.55 5.35
N ALA A 135 22.98 -2.35 5.03
CA ALA A 135 23.01 -3.25 3.87
C ALA A 135 22.98 -2.49 2.52
N ALA A 136 22.17 -1.43 2.43
CA ALA A 136 22.18 -0.50 1.29
C ALA A 136 23.56 0.19 1.12
N ARG A 137 24.33 0.32 2.20
CA ARG A 137 25.69 0.86 2.18
C ARG A 137 26.70 -0.11 1.56
N HIS A 138 26.52 -1.41 1.75
CA HIS A 138 27.42 -2.43 1.18
C HIS A 138 27.25 -2.62 -0.33
N LEU A 139 26.02 -2.57 -0.86
CA LEU A 139 25.77 -2.60 -2.32
C LEU A 139 26.40 -1.39 -3.03
N ARG A 140 26.46 -0.22 -2.38
CA ARG A 140 27.14 0.98 -2.89
C ARG A 140 28.67 0.83 -3.00
N THR A 141 29.27 -0.13 -2.30
CA THR A 141 30.74 -0.29 -2.22
C THR A 141 31.32 -1.32 -3.20
N SER A 142 30.50 -2.09 -3.90
CA SER A 142 30.98 -3.03 -4.92
C SER A 142 31.33 -2.28 -6.22
N ARG A 143 32.63 -2.20 -6.53
CA ARG A 143 33.19 -1.40 -7.64
C ARG A 143 32.82 -1.86 -9.05
N HIS A 144 32.00 -2.90 -9.24
CA HIS A 144 31.67 -3.50 -10.56
C HIS A 144 30.17 -3.71 -10.80
N VAL A 145 29.29 -2.98 -10.09
CA VAL A 145 27.84 -3.09 -10.33
C VAL A 145 27.48 -2.27 -11.58
N ASP A 146 26.85 -2.92 -12.56
CA ASP A 146 26.27 -2.27 -13.73
C ASP A 146 25.40 -1.07 -13.30
N SER A 147 25.57 0.07 -13.98
CA SER A 147 24.81 1.30 -13.74
C SER A 147 23.29 1.09 -13.73
N ALA A 148 22.79 0.08 -14.46
CA ALA A 148 21.38 -0.31 -14.45
C ALA A 148 20.97 -0.96 -13.12
N VAL A 149 21.76 -1.92 -12.64
CA VAL A 149 21.52 -2.64 -11.37
C VAL A 149 21.60 -1.68 -10.18
N ARG A 150 22.54 -0.74 -10.18
CA ARG A 150 22.63 0.30 -9.13
C ARG A 150 21.38 1.18 -9.11
N ARG A 151 20.90 1.62 -10.28
CA ARG A 151 19.66 2.41 -10.37
C ARG A 151 18.43 1.62 -9.91
N ALA A 152 18.36 0.33 -10.21
CA ALA A 152 17.27 -0.51 -9.70
C ALA A 152 17.32 -0.70 -8.19
N ALA A 153 18.51 -0.89 -7.59
CA ALA A 153 18.66 -0.95 -6.14
C ALA A 153 18.20 0.37 -5.48
N GLU A 154 18.58 1.53 -6.03
CA GLU A 154 18.14 2.84 -5.54
C GLU A 154 16.63 3.04 -5.66
N LYS A 155 16.01 2.61 -6.78
CA LYS A 155 14.56 2.64 -6.98
C LYS A 155 13.84 1.74 -5.96
N LEU A 156 14.37 0.54 -5.71
CA LEU A 156 13.82 -0.41 -4.74
C LEU A 156 13.90 0.16 -3.31
N ASP A 157 15.04 0.71 -2.93
CA ASP A 157 15.22 1.39 -1.63
C ASP A 157 14.20 2.53 -1.47
N PHE A 158 14.05 3.38 -2.49
CA PHE A 158 13.10 4.48 -2.45
C PHE A 158 11.65 3.99 -2.30
N LEU A 159 11.28 2.92 -3.00
CA LEU A 159 9.97 2.29 -2.91
C LEU A 159 9.71 1.79 -1.49
N LEU A 160 10.62 0.99 -0.93
CA LEU A 160 10.46 0.40 0.40
C LEU A 160 10.41 1.47 1.50
N VAL A 161 11.27 2.48 1.43
CA VAL A 161 11.25 3.63 2.35
C VAL A 161 9.94 4.41 2.20
N GLY A 162 9.42 4.56 0.98
CA GLY A 162 8.13 5.19 0.72
C GLY A 162 6.97 4.45 1.40
N LEU A 163 6.94 3.11 1.28
CA LEU A 163 5.94 2.26 1.93
C LEU A 163 6.04 2.30 3.47
N ALA A 164 7.25 2.24 4.01
CA ALA A 164 7.49 2.39 5.45
C ALA A 164 7.03 3.76 5.98
N ARG A 165 7.27 4.83 5.21
CA ARG A 165 6.78 6.16 5.56
C ARG A 165 5.25 6.23 5.53
N ALA A 166 4.59 5.60 4.56
CA ALA A 166 3.13 5.56 4.54
C ALA A 166 2.55 4.89 5.79
N LEU A 167 3.13 3.77 6.23
CA LEU A 167 2.74 3.08 7.47
C LEU A 167 2.98 3.93 8.72
N GLY A 168 4.19 4.46 8.90
CA GLY A 168 4.56 5.19 10.12
C GLY A 168 4.01 6.61 10.20
N ARG A 169 3.95 7.35 9.08
CA ARG A 169 3.56 8.77 9.06
C ARG A 169 2.09 8.98 8.73
N SER A 170 1.57 8.32 7.70
CA SER A 170 0.19 8.52 7.27
C SER A 170 -0.76 7.69 8.14
N LEU A 171 -0.45 6.40 8.28
CA LEU A 171 -1.29 5.47 9.02
C LEU A 171 -0.96 5.41 10.51
N LYS A 172 0.13 6.04 10.97
CA LYS A 172 0.54 6.13 12.38
C LYS A 172 0.77 4.77 13.07
N TYR A 173 1.20 3.75 12.33
CA TYR A 173 1.69 2.52 12.94
C TYR A 173 3.02 2.79 13.67
N ASP A 174 3.26 2.07 14.77
CA ASP A 174 4.56 2.08 15.41
C ASP A 174 5.61 1.37 14.54
N GLU A 175 6.89 1.52 14.89
CA GLU A 175 8.01 0.98 14.12
C GLU A 175 7.99 -0.54 14.04
N ALA A 176 7.65 -1.24 15.13
CA ALA A 176 7.61 -2.70 15.15
C ALA A 176 6.48 -3.23 14.26
N THR A 177 5.29 -2.64 14.35
CA THR A 177 4.14 -2.98 13.52
C THR A 177 4.41 -2.66 12.04
N THR A 178 5.06 -1.52 11.76
CA THR A 178 5.49 -1.16 10.40
C THR A 178 6.42 -2.21 9.81
N GLY A 179 7.42 -2.67 10.58
CA GLY A 179 8.33 -3.73 10.17
C GLY A 179 7.60 -5.03 9.87
N ARG A 180 6.76 -5.51 10.79
CA ARG A 180 5.98 -6.75 10.58
C ARG A 180 5.09 -6.70 9.35
N ILE A 181 4.41 -5.58 9.10
CA ILE A 181 3.54 -5.43 7.92
C ILE A 181 4.36 -5.51 6.63
N LEU A 182 5.48 -4.80 6.54
CA LEU A 182 6.31 -4.80 5.33
C LEU A 182 7.00 -6.15 5.10
N ASP A 183 7.53 -6.76 6.16
CA ASP A 183 8.19 -8.06 6.08
C ASP A 183 7.20 -9.14 5.67
N GLY A 184 6.01 -9.15 6.28
CA GLY A 184 4.92 -10.07 5.93
C GLY A 184 4.48 -9.89 4.48
N ALA A 185 4.30 -8.63 4.04
CA ALA A 185 3.90 -8.34 2.67
C ALA A 185 4.97 -8.74 1.64
N LEU A 186 6.25 -8.49 1.91
CA LEU A 186 7.34 -8.90 1.04
C LEU A 186 7.49 -10.42 0.98
N ALA A 187 7.45 -11.10 2.13
CA ALA A 187 7.51 -12.56 2.19
C ALA A 187 6.35 -13.18 1.41
N GLN A 188 5.13 -12.67 1.59
CA GLN A 188 3.96 -13.13 0.87
C GLN A 188 4.10 -12.89 -0.64
N TRP A 189 4.52 -11.69 -1.06
CA TRP A 189 4.71 -11.37 -2.47
C TRP A 189 5.75 -12.29 -3.14
N ILE A 190 6.87 -12.54 -2.47
CA ILE A 190 7.94 -13.43 -2.97
C ILE A 190 7.46 -14.89 -3.11
N SER A 191 6.59 -15.34 -2.21
CA SER A 191 6.10 -16.72 -2.20
C SER A 191 5.05 -17.03 -3.28
N GLN A 192 4.49 -16.02 -3.96
CA GLN A 192 3.47 -16.22 -4.99
C GLN A 192 4.10 -16.80 -6.29
N THR A 193 3.63 -17.99 -6.70
CA THR A 193 3.97 -18.65 -7.97
C THR A 193 2.65 -19.03 -8.68
N PRO A 194 2.43 -18.78 -9.99
CA PRO A 194 3.32 -18.19 -10.99
C PRO A 194 3.18 -16.67 -11.08
N ARG A 195 4.26 -16.04 -11.58
CA ARG A 195 4.52 -14.60 -11.64
C ARG A 195 3.66 -13.88 -12.67
N THR A 196 2.34 -14.07 -12.62
CA THR A 196 1.40 -13.14 -13.25
C THR A 196 1.38 -11.89 -12.39
N LEU A 197 2.36 -11.01 -12.64
CA LEU A 197 2.13 -9.57 -12.55
C LEU A 197 0.73 -9.35 -13.15
N GLY A 198 -0.19 -8.70 -12.44
CA GLY A 198 -1.61 -8.59 -12.81
C GLY A 198 -1.88 -7.91 -14.16
N LEU A 199 -1.47 -8.57 -15.25
CA LEU A 199 -1.50 -8.15 -16.65
C LEU A 199 -2.10 -9.24 -17.56
N ASP A 200 -2.32 -10.46 -17.08
CA ASP A 200 -3.09 -11.47 -17.82
C ASP A 200 -4.59 -11.33 -17.55
N ALA A 201 -5.11 -10.14 -17.87
CA ALA A 201 -6.51 -9.95 -18.18
C ALA A 201 -6.64 -9.35 -19.59
N GLN A 202 -5.85 -9.83 -20.56
CA GLN A 202 -6.03 -9.49 -21.98
C GLN A 202 -5.27 -10.42 -22.94
N VAL A 203 -5.68 -11.69 -23.04
CA VAL A 203 -5.68 -12.40 -24.33
C VAL A 203 -6.98 -13.22 -24.41
N PRO A 204 -8.00 -12.80 -25.18
CA PRO A 204 -9.05 -13.73 -25.57
C PRO A 204 -8.40 -14.74 -26.53
N HIS A 205 -8.32 -16.00 -26.12
CA HIS A 205 -8.02 -17.09 -27.04
C HIS A 205 -9.18 -17.19 -28.03
N PRO A 206 -8.96 -17.05 -29.35
CA PRO A 206 -9.97 -17.43 -30.32
C PRO A 206 -9.81 -18.92 -30.60
N SER A 207 -10.82 -19.72 -30.26
CA SER A 207 -11.23 -20.96 -30.94
C SER A 207 -12.52 -21.46 -30.32
#